data_AF-A0A3M7NMK6-F1
#
_entry.id   AF-A0A3M7NMK6-F1
#
_cell.length_a   1.000
_cell.length_b   1.000
_cell.length_c   1.000
_cell.angle_alpha   90.00
_cell.angle_beta   90.00
_cell.angle_gamma   90.00
#
_symmetry.space_group_name_H-M   'P 1'
#
loop_
_entity.id
_entity.type
_entity.pdbx_description
1 polymer ?
#
loop_
_entity_poly.entity_id
_entity_poly.type
_entity_poly.pdbx_seq_one_letter_code
_entity_poly.pdbx_strand_id
1 'polypeptide(L)'
;MYLQVSSQLRPKSRSQLQPTIRHPDLQPHNLFVSDDFRIVGLIDWQHCSVLPLYLQAGVPKYWQNTSDEPVVVEKPELPPDYEQLSEAEQSRAMLEYQQRQLYLLYLGYTTRFNPSHMDAYLIKGLSFKRRIFEHASAPWEGDNTTLKADLILAAQNWEALTGSDDAKQAPVCPISFQEQDIEECLRVDLLLKEADSQMEAVRESIGIGVDGWVPSEQYEAAADKNKFIRQQVIDCAENDVERQLSLKHYPFDDHNEEE
;
A
#
# COMPACT_ATOMS: atom_id res chain seq x y z
N MET A 1 -17.25 -8.78 13.43
CA MET A 1 -15.98 -9.50 13.70
C MET A 1 -14.85 -8.54 14.08
N TYR A 2 -14.47 -7.56 13.25
CA TYR A 2 -13.39 -6.61 13.57
C TYR A 2 -13.50 -5.96 14.96
N LEU A 3 -14.68 -5.43 15.33
CA LEU A 3 -14.87 -4.79 16.64
C LEU A 3 -14.54 -5.72 17.83
N GLN A 4 -14.73 -7.03 17.69
CA GLN A 4 -14.44 -8.02 18.74
C GLN A 4 -12.93 -8.18 18.99
N VAL A 5 -12.11 -8.02 17.95
CA VAL A 5 -10.64 -8.15 18.04
C VAL A 5 -9.93 -6.83 18.30
N SER A 6 -10.52 -5.72 17.86
CA SER A 6 -9.89 -4.37 17.87
C SER A 6 -9.32 -3.95 19.23
N SER A 7 -10.02 -4.24 20.33
CA SER A 7 -9.60 -3.86 21.68
C SER A 7 -8.36 -4.59 22.18
N GLN A 8 -8.07 -5.77 21.63
CA GLN A 8 -6.89 -6.58 21.97
C GLN A 8 -5.70 -6.28 21.05
N LEU A 9 -5.97 -5.80 19.83
CA LEU A 9 -4.93 -5.43 18.86
C LEU A 9 -4.26 -4.09 19.20
N ARG A 10 -4.96 -3.18 19.88
CA ARG A 10 -4.43 -1.86 20.25
C ARG A 10 -3.23 -1.97 21.21
N PRO A 11 -2.25 -1.06 21.13
CA PRO A 11 -1.17 -0.99 22.11
C PRO A 11 -1.68 -0.68 23.52
N LYS A 12 -0.91 -1.07 24.54
CA LYS A 12 -1.21 -0.78 25.95
C LYS A 12 -0.71 0.60 26.41
N SER A 13 0.34 1.14 25.77
CA SER A 13 0.92 2.41 26.16
C SER A 13 -0.02 3.57 25.85
N ARG A 14 -0.23 4.46 26.84
CA ARG A 14 -1.05 5.67 26.65
C ARG A 14 -0.44 6.65 25.66
N SER A 15 0.89 6.71 25.54
CA SER A 15 1.55 7.58 24.56
C SER A 15 1.22 7.18 23.12
N GLN A 16 1.07 5.88 22.87
CA GLN A 16 0.73 5.32 21.55
C GLN A 16 -0.77 5.47 21.20
N LEU A 17 -1.61 5.79 22.19
CA LEU A 17 -3.06 5.99 22.02
C LEU A 17 -3.45 7.48 21.95
N GLN A 18 -2.48 8.39 21.90
CA GLN A 18 -2.77 9.83 21.84
C GLN A 18 -3.53 10.19 20.56
N PRO A 19 -4.62 10.97 20.65
CA PRO A 19 -5.31 11.51 19.47
C PRO A 19 -4.35 12.34 18.64
N THR A 20 -4.11 11.89 17.41
CA THR A 20 -3.11 12.46 16.50
C THR A 20 -3.76 12.75 15.17
N ILE A 21 -3.51 13.96 14.67
CA ILE A 21 -3.84 14.34 13.30
C ILE A 21 -2.57 14.21 12.44
N ARG A 22 -2.71 13.64 11.25
CA ARG A 22 -1.63 13.51 10.28
C ARG A 22 -2.18 13.78 8.90
N HIS A 23 -1.36 14.43 8.08
CA HIS A 23 -1.68 14.63 6.67
C HIS A 23 -1.99 13.28 6.00
N PRO A 24 -3.17 13.11 5.37
CA PRO A 24 -3.61 11.83 4.83
C PRO A 24 -2.78 11.41 3.61
N ASP A 25 -2.32 12.39 2.82
CA ASP A 25 -1.59 12.14 1.58
C ASP A 25 -0.39 13.08 1.40
N LEU A 26 0.67 12.83 2.20
CA LEU A 26 1.84 13.70 2.22
C LEU A 26 2.78 13.39 1.05
N GLN A 27 2.60 14.12 -0.05
CA GLN A 27 3.40 14.00 -1.27
C GLN A 27 3.77 15.37 -1.86
N PRO A 28 4.78 15.47 -2.76
CA PRO A 28 5.37 16.75 -3.16
C PRO A 28 4.39 17.79 -3.70
N HIS A 29 3.36 17.40 -4.45
CA HIS A 29 2.38 18.35 -4.99
C HIS A 29 1.47 18.96 -3.92
N ASN A 30 1.43 18.36 -2.71
CA ASN A 30 0.71 18.88 -1.54
C ASN A 30 1.60 19.78 -0.65
N LEU A 31 2.85 20.05 -1.06
CA LEU A 31 3.82 20.87 -0.33
C LEU A 31 4.09 22.19 -1.06
N PHE A 32 3.89 23.31 -0.39
CA PHE A 32 4.40 24.60 -0.85
C PHE A 32 5.77 24.86 -0.24
N VAL A 33 6.75 25.17 -1.10
CA VAL A 33 8.14 25.42 -0.73
C VAL A 33 8.54 26.81 -1.21
N SER A 34 9.17 27.60 -0.33
CA SER A 34 9.72 28.91 -0.69
C SER A 34 11.01 28.78 -1.51
N ASP A 35 11.48 29.87 -2.11
CA ASP A 35 12.78 29.92 -2.81
C ASP A 35 13.96 29.47 -1.92
N ASP A 36 13.88 29.71 -0.61
CA ASP A 36 14.87 29.27 0.39
C ASP A 36 14.69 27.80 0.87
N PHE A 37 13.95 26.96 0.14
CA PHE A 37 13.67 25.56 0.48
C PHE A 37 12.98 25.32 1.83
N ARG A 38 12.14 26.26 2.30
CA ARG A 38 11.32 26.09 3.51
C ARG A 38 9.91 25.69 3.14
N ILE A 39 9.34 24.72 3.87
CA ILE A 39 7.92 24.38 3.73
C ILE A 39 7.09 25.54 4.29
N VAL A 40 6.31 26.19 3.43
CA VAL A 40 5.46 27.35 3.76
C VAL A 40 3.98 27.02 3.80
N GLY A 41 3.58 25.86 3.29
CA GLY A 41 2.18 25.44 3.30
C GLY A 41 2.00 23.95 3.01
N LEU A 42 0.91 23.41 3.53
CA LEU A 42 0.40 22.06 3.27
C LEU A 42 -1.07 22.21 2.86
N ILE A 43 -1.45 21.62 1.73
CA ILE A 43 -2.83 21.61 1.23
C ILE A 43 -3.37 20.18 1.20
N ASP A 44 -4.62 19.99 0.79
CA ASP A 44 -5.19 18.66 0.61
C ASP A 44 -5.38 17.86 1.93
N TRP A 45 -5.82 18.58 2.96
CA TRP A 45 -6.21 17.99 4.25
C TRP A 45 -7.60 17.32 4.23
N GLN A 46 -8.24 17.24 3.08
CA GLN A 46 -9.51 16.51 2.94
C GLN A 46 -9.31 15.03 3.32
N HIS A 47 -10.34 14.42 3.90
CA HIS A 47 -10.28 13.06 4.46
C HIS A 47 -9.31 12.84 5.64
N CYS A 48 -8.68 13.90 6.16
CA CYS A 48 -7.88 13.80 7.37
C CYS A 48 -8.73 13.40 8.59
N SER A 49 -8.21 12.47 9.39
CA SER A 49 -8.90 11.94 10.57
C SER A 49 -8.02 12.05 11.81
N VAL A 50 -8.64 12.30 12.97
CA VAL A 50 -7.97 12.21 14.27
C VAL A 50 -8.02 10.76 14.73
N LEU A 51 -6.86 10.09 14.76
CA LEU A 51 -6.73 8.68 15.13
C LEU A 51 -5.68 8.52 16.23
N PRO A 52 -5.70 7.42 17.00
CA PRO A 52 -4.59 7.06 17.88
C PRO A 52 -3.23 7.09 17.15
N LEU A 53 -2.20 7.58 17.83
CA LEU A 53 -0.85 7.74 17.25
C LEU A 53 -0.34 6.48 16.54
N TYR A 54 -0.57 5.29 17.10
CA TYR A 54 -0.13 4.06 16.43
C TYR A 54 -0.75 3.85 15.04
N LEU A 55 -2.02 4.21 14.84
CA LEU A 55 -2.65 4.12 13.52
C LEU A 55 -2.11 5.18 12.55
N GLN A 56 -1.63 6.31 13.08
CA GLN A 56 -1.01 7.37 12.29
C GLN A 56 0.50 7.16 12.07
N ALA A 57 1.14 6.23 12.78
CA ALA A 57 2.58 6.03 12.70
C ALA A 57 2.97 5.24 11.44
N GLY A 58 4.05 5.68 10.78
CA GLY A 58 4.51 5.12 9.50
C GLY A 58 5.27 6.12 8.66
N VAL A 59 5.80 5.66 7.53
CA VAL A 59 6.37 6.50 6.48
C VAL A 59 5.27 6.85 5.47
N PRO A 60 5.13 8.11 5.03
CA PRO A 60 4.21 8.49 3.96
C PRO A 60 4.41 7.67 2.70
N LYS A 61 3.33 7.33 2.00
CA LYS A 61 3.34 6.44 0.83
C LYS A 61 4.42 6.83 -0.19
N TYR A 62 4.51 8.11 -0.54
CA TYR A 62 5.48 8.63 -1.50
C TYR A 62 6.96 8.40 -1.10
N TRP A 63 7.26 8.29 0.21
CA TRP A 63 8.61 8.04 0.73
C TRP A 63 8.81 6.61 1.23
N GLN A 64 7.85 5.71 1.02
CA GLN A 64 8.02 4.30 1.37
C GLN A 64 9.08 3.64 0.47
N ASN A 65 9.77 2.64 1.02
CA ASN A 65 10.65 1.80 0.22
C ASN A 65 9.79 0.92 -0.69
N THR A 66 10.23 0.72 -1.93
CA THR A 66 9.54 -0.08 -2.96
C THR A 66 9.61 -1.59 -2.73
N SER A 67 10.45 -2.07 -1.80
CA SER A 67 10.49 -3.49 -1.44
C SER A 67 9.77 -3.77 -0.12
N ASP A 68 8.97 -4.85 -0.12
CA ASP A 68 8.41 -5.51 1.07
C ASP A 68 9.48 -6.14 1.98
N GLU A 69 10.76 -5.99 1.62
CA GLU A 69 11.88 -6.53 2.37
C GLU A 69 12.05 -5.80 3.70
N PRO A 70 12.45 -6.52 4.76
CA PRO A 70 12.72 -5.92 6.07
C PRO A 70 13.72 -4.79 5.92
N VAL A 71 13.49 -3.72 6.67
CA VAL A 71 14.30 -2.50 6.71
C VAL A 71 15.78 -2.84 6.85
N VAL A 72 16.51 -2.83 5.74
CA VAL A 72 17.95 -2.82 5.75
C VAL A 72 18.35 -1.36 5.91
N VAL A 73 18.73 -0.97 7.14
CA VAL A 73 19.32 0.36 7.44
C VAL A 73 20.76 0.40 6.92
N GLU A 74 20.99 -0.10 5.71
CA GLU A 74 22.27 0.05 5.03
C GLU A 74 22.24 1.33 4.21
N LYS A 75 23.42 1.92 4.05
CA LYS A 75 23.58 3.07 3.18
C LYS A 75 23.14 2.65 1.77
N PRO A 76 22.22 3.38 1.12
CA PRO A 76 21.83 3.10 -0.24
C PRO A 76 23.05 3.31 -1.14
N GLU A 77 23.26 2.37 -2.05
CA GLU A 77 24.32 2.41 -3.05
C GLU A 77 23.72 2.15 -4.43
N LEU A 78 24.31 2.76 -5.45
CA LEU A 78 23.99 2.44 -6.84
C LEU A 78 24.57 1.07 -7.19
N PRO A 79 23.99 0.36 -8.18
CA PRO A 79 24.55 -0.88 -8.68
C PRO A 79 26.03 -0.72 -9.09
N PRO A 80 26.92 -1.70 -8.80
CA PRO A 80 28.33 -1.60 -9.15
C PRO A 80 28.59 -1.40 -10.66
N ASP A 81 27.65 -1.84 -11.49
CA ASP A 81 27.64 -1.77 -12.94
C ASP A 81 26.83 -0.58 -13.50
N TYR A 82 26.44 0.39 -12.65
CA TYR A 82 25.58 1.52 -13.02
C TYR A 82 26.00 2.22 -14.33
N GLU A 83 27.29 2.53 -14.49
CA GLU A 83 27.81 3.21 -15.69
C GLU A 83 27.68 2.38 -16.98
N GLN A 84 27.47 1.07 -16.88
CA GLN A 84 27.35 0.14 -17.99
C GLN A 84 25.89 -0.14 -18.39
N LEU A 85 24.94 0.29 -17.55
CA LEU A 85 23.50 0.14 -17.79
C LEU A 85 23.02 1.07 -18.92
N SER A 86 21.90 0.71 -19.56
CA SER A 86 21.22 1.62 -20.49
C SER A 86 20.69 2.87 -19.78
N GLU A 87 20.42 3.96 -20.52
CA GLU A 87 19.89 5.21 -19.94
C GLU A 87 18.59 5.01 -19.15
N ALA A 88 17.72 4.11 -19.64
CA ALA A 88 16.48 3.76 -18.95
C ALA A 88 16.75 3.02 -17.62
N GLU A 89 17.67 2.06 -17.63
CA GLU A 89 18.07 1.31 -16.43
C GLU A 89 18.83 2.19 -15.42
N GLN A 90 19.68 3.10 -15.88
CA GLN A 90 20.33 4.11 -15.04
C GLN A 90 19.32 5.04 -14.38
N SER A 91 18.30 5.47 -15.12
CA SER A 91 17.23 6.31 -14.58
C SER A 91 16.44 5.56 -13.50
N ARG A 92 16.12 4.28 -13.72
CA ARG A 92 15.43 3.43 -12.73
C ARG A 92 16.28 3.22 -11.48
N ALA A 93 17.54 2.84 -11.64
CA ALA A 93 18.47 2.62 -10.53
C ALA A 93 18.69 3.91 -9.71
N MET A 94 18.74 5.08 -10.36
CA MET A 94 18.83 6.37 -9.68
C MET A 94 17.55 6.70 -8.89
N LEU A 95 16.38 6.43 -9.46
CA LEU A 95 15.10 6.62 -8.77
C LEU A 95 15.01 5.75 -7.51
N GLU A 96 15.32 4.46 -7.63
CA GLU A 96 15.35 3.51 -6.50
C GLU A 96 16.34 3.97 -5.42
N TYR A 97 17.54 4.43 -5.82
CA TYR A 97 18.52 5.00 -4.91
C TYR A 97 17.98 6.21 -4.15
N GLN A 98 17.36 7.17 -4.85
CA GLN A 98 16.78 8.37 -4.24
C GLN A 98 15.64 8.04 -3.28
N GLN A 99 14.76 7.10 -3.63
CA GLN A 99 13.68 6.64 -2.76
C GLN A 99 14.22 6.02 -1.47
N ARG A 100 15.23 5.13 -1.56
CA ARG A 100 15.88 4.53 -0.38
C ARG A 100 16.57 5.59 0.49
N GLN A 101 17.24 6.57 -0.12
CA GLN A 101 17.83 7.70 0.60
C GLN A 101 16.77 8.50 1.37
N LEU A 102 15.66 8.87 0.72
CA LEU A 102 14.57 9.61 1.35
C LEU A 102 13.92 8.83 2.49
N TYR A 103 13.69 7.53 2.30
CA TYR A 103 13.16 6.63 3.33
C TYR A 103 14.05 6.62 4.58
N LEU A 104 15.37 6.47 4.42
CA LEU A 104 16.31 6.48 5.55
C LEU A 104 16.42 7.84 6.22
N LEU A 105 16.43 8.93 5.45
CA LEU A 105 16.39 10.28 6.01
C LEU A 105 15.12 10.50 6.83
N TYR A 106 13.96 10.05 6.33
CA TYR A 106 12.71 10.12 7.05
C TYR A 106 12.81 9.37 8.40
N LEU A 107 13.30 8.13 8.41
CA LEU A 107 13.47 7.36 9.64
C LEU A 107 14.45 8.02 10.62
N GLY A 108 15.59 8.50 10.13
CA GLY A 108 16.61 9.16 10.94
C GLY A 108 16.12 10.46 11.57
N TYR A 109 15.46 11.31 10.78
CA TYR A 109 14.90 12.57 11.28
C TYR A 109 13.70 12.35 12.19
N THR A 110 12.84 11.37 11.90
CA THR A 110 11.72 11.01 12.79
C THR A 110 12.24 10.49 14.12
N THR A 111 13.29 9.67 14.13
CA THR A 111 13.96 9.20 15.36
C THR A 111 14.50 10.35 16.20
N ARG A 112 15.11 11.35 15.54
CA ARG A 112 15.69 12.49 16.24
C ARG A 112 14.66 13.50 16.74
N PHE A 113 13.66 13.81 15.93
CA PHE A 113 12.76 14.95 16.15
C PHE A 113 11.35 14.55 16.59
N ASN A 114 10.96 13.29 16.43
CA ASN A 114 9.65 12.76 16.83
C ASN A 114 9.76 11.34 17.42
N PRO A 115 10.41 11.18 18.59
CA PRO A 115 10.64 9.87 19.19
C PRO A 115 9.34 9.11 19.49
N SER A 116 8.26 9.81 19.88
CA SER A 116 6.96 9.16 20.12
C SER A 116 6.37 8.51 18.87
N HIS A 117 6.58 9.12 17.69
CA HIS A 117 6.18 8.51 16.42
C HIS A 117 7.02 7.28 16.10
N MET A 118 8.33 7.31 16.37
CA MET A 118 9.17 6.13 16.18
C MET A 118 8.81 5.00 17.13
N ASP A 119 8.55 5.29 18.40
CA ASP A 119 8.08 4.29 19.38
C ASP A 119 6.75 3.65 18.94
N ALA A 120 5.88 4.43 18.29
CA ALA A 120 4.65 3.93 17.71
C ALA A 120 4.91 3.12 16.43
N TYR A 121 5.83 3.55 15.56
CA TYR A 121 6.21 2.86 14.33
C TYR A 121 6.83 1.48 14.60
N LEU A 122 7.59 1.36 15.68
CA LEU A 122 8.25 0.12 16.10
C LEU A 122 7.34 -0.87 16.85
N ILE A 123 6.03 -0.58 16.97
CA ILE A 123 5.08 -1.53 17.54
C ILE A 123 5.09 -2.82 16.71
N LYS A 124 5.27 -3.95 17.39
CA LYS A 124 5.23 -5.27 16.75
C LYS A 124 3.92 -5.49 16.00
N GLY A 125 4.04 -5.87 14.72
CA GLY A 125 2.91 -6.12 13.84
C GLY A 125 2.10 -4.86 13.49
N LEU A 126 2.69 -3.66 13.60
CA LEU A 126 1.98 -2.41 13.33
C LEU A 126 1.37 -2.38 11.93
N SER A 127 2.13 -2.76 10.90
CA SER A 127 1.68 -2.79 9.50
C SER A 127 0.38 -3.59 9.37
N PHE A 128 0.36 -4.79 9.95
CA PHE A 128 -0.82 -5.65 9.98
C PHE A 128 -1.99 -5.05 10.78
N LYS A 129 -1.72 -4.47 11.95
CA LYS A 129 -2.74 -3.81 12.79
C LYS A 129 -3.39 -2.61 12.09
N ARG A 130 -2.59 -1.84 11.35
CA ARG A 130 -3.04 -0.72 10.53
C ARG A 130 -3.86 -1.19 9.34
N ARG A 131 -3.37 -2.20 8.60
CA ARG A 131 -4.05 -2.78 7.44
C ARG A 131 -5.47 -3.26 7.79
N ILE A 132 -5.62 -4.02 8.87
CA ILE A 132 -6.96 -4.47 9.32
C ILE A 132 -7.86 -3.27 9.62
N PHE A 133 -7.35 -2.23 10.28
CA PHE A 133 -8.13 -1.02 10.57
C PHE A 133 -8.54 -0.31 9.27
N GLU A 134 -7.62 -0.16 8.33
CA GLU A 134 -7.86 0.47 7.02
C GLU A 134 -8.96 -0.28 6.26
N HIS A 135 -8.85 -1.61 6.09
CA HIS A 135 -9.88 -2.43 5.45
C HIS A 135 -11.23 -2.42 6.21
N ALA A 136 -11.21 -2.38 7.55
CA ALA A 136 -12.43 -2.27 8.34
C ALA A 136 -13.09 -0.89 8.24
N SER A 137 -12.31 0.14 7.87
CA SER A 137 -12.77 1.53 7.76
C SER A 137 -13.35 1.86 6.38
N ALA A 138 -13.14 1.03 5.36
CA ALA A 138 -13.58 1.24 3.98
C ALA A 138 -14.57 0.17 3.46
N PRO A 139 -15.67 -0.15 4.17
CA PRO A 139 -16.60 -1.22 3.76
C PRO A 139 -17.39 -0.90 2.47
N TRP A 140 -17.31 0.32 1.95
CA TRP A 140 -18.02 0.77 0.76
C TRP A 140 -17.31 0.44 -0.55
N GLU A 141 -16.07 -0.06 -0.52
CA GLU A 141 -15.33 -0.47 -1.72
C GLU A 141 -15.88 -1.77 -2.35
N GLY A 142 -16.95 -2.33 -1.78
CA GLY A 142 -17.64 -3.50 -2.33
C GLY A 142 -16.92 -4.83 -2.08
N ASP A 143 -15.64 -4.80 -1.69
CA ASP A 143 -14.88 -5.99 -1.32
C ASP A 143 -14.82 -6.20 0.21
N ASN A 144 -15.37 -7.32 0.68
CA ASN A 144 -15.21 -7.78 2.06
C ASN A 144 -14.17 -8.90 2.19
N THR A 145 -13.60 -9.36 1.07
CA THR A 145 -12.68 -10.51 1.01
C THR A 145 -11.36 -10.15 1.66
N THR A 146 -10.80 -8.99 1.33
CA THR A 146 -9.58 -8.45 1.94
C THR A 146 -9.70 -8.36 3.46
N LEU A 147 -10.79 -7.79 3.97
CA LEU A 147 -11.05 -7.72 5.42
C LEU A 147 -11.25 -9.11 6.05
N LYS A 148 -11.97 -10.03 5.39
CA LYS A 148 -12.18 -11.40 5.90
C LYS A 148 -10.85 -12.17 5.96
N ALA A 149 -10.02 -12.07 4.93
CA ALA A 149 -8.69 -12.67 4.87
C ALA A 149 -7.79 -12.13 5.99
N ASP A 150 -7.81 -10.82 6.21
CA ASP A 150 -7.09 -10.16 7.30
C ASP A 150 -7.52 -10.64 8.69
N LEU A 151 -8.83 -10.82 8.90
CA LEU A 151 -9.36 -11.35 10.17
C LEU A 151 -9.00 -12.83 10.38
N ILE A 152 -8.96 -13.64 9.31
CA ILE A 152 -8.49 -15.02 9.35
C ILE A 152 -7.01 -15.07 9.74
N LEU A 153 -6.17 -14.28 9.06
CA LEU A 153 -4.74 -14.19 9.38
C LEU A 153 -4.51 -13.68 10.81
N ALA A 154 -5.36 -12.77 11.30
CA ALA A 154 -5.31 -12.30 12.68
C ALA A 154 -5.62 -13.42 13.67
N ALA A 155 -6.63 -14.25 13.38
CA ALA A 155 -6.99 -15.39 14.21
C ALA A 155 -5.89 -16.47 14.23
N GLN A 156 -5.26 -16.75 13.08
CA GLN A 156 -4.15 -17.71 12.97
C GLN A 156 -2.88 -17.22 13.69
N ASN A 157 -2.60 -15.91 13.67
CA ASN A 157 -1.41 -15.30 14.26
C ASN A 157 -1.69 -14.57 15.59
N TRP A 158 -2.78 -14.94 16.28
CA TRP A 158 -3.33 -14.17 17.39
C TRP A 158 -2.33 -13.96 18.54
N GLU A 159 -1.59 -15.01 18.92
CA GLU A 159 -0.58 -14.95 19.98
C GLU A 159 0.58 -14.01 19.61
N ALA A 160 0.99 -13.97 18.34
CA ALA A 160 2.07 -13.08 17.89
C ALA A 160 1.64 -11.60 17.90
N LEU A 161 0.36 -11.33 17.64
CA LEU A 161 -0.21 -9.98 17.53
C LEU A 161 -0.59 -9.36 18.89
N THR A 162 -0.98 -10.21 19.84
CA THR A 162 -1.45 -9.81 21.18
C THR A 162 -0.44 -10.13 22.29
N GLY A 163 0.54 -10.99 21.99
CA GLY A 163 1.65 -11.33 22.86
C GLY A 163 2.44 -10.07 23.23
N SER A 164 2.54 -9.84 24.53
CA SER A 164 3.36 -8.79 25.14
C SER A 164 4.49 -9.51 25.85
N ASP A 165 5.73 -9.01 25.76
CA ASP A 165 6.86 -9.61 26.48
C ASP A 165 6.61 -9.70 28.00
N ASP A 166 5.74 -8.83 28.53
CA ASP A 166 5.32 -8.77 29.93
C ASP A 166 4.09 -9.64 30.30
N ALA A 167 3.36 -10.22 29.33
CA ALA A 167 2.13 -10.97 29.59
C ALA A 167 2.40 -12.47 29.71
N LYS A 168 2.08 -13.06 30.87
CA LYS A 168 2.23 -14.51 31.13
C LYS A 168 1.41 -15.41 30.20
N GLN A 169 0.35 -14.89 29.56
CA GLN A 169 -0.47 -15.62 28.59
C GLN A 169 -1.18 -14.64 27.64
N ALA A 170 -1.24 -14.99 26.36
CA ALA A 170 -2.00 -14.24 25.36
C ALA A 170 -3.51 -14.40 25.59
N PRO A 171 -4.33 -13.37 25.32
CA PRO A 171 -5.79 -13.48 25.38
C PRO A 171 -6.30 -14.53 24.38
N VAL A 172 -7.40 -15.20 24.69
CA VAL A 172 -8.06 -16.11 23.74
C VAL A 172 -8.63 -15.30 22.57
N CYS A 173 -8.45 -15.80 21.34
CA CYS A 173 -9.00 -15.17 20.14
C CYS A 173 -10.55 -15.20 20.20
N PRO A 174 -11.24 -14.05 20.06
CA PRO A 174 -12.70 -13.99 20.17
C PRO A 174 -13.42 -14.39 18.87
N ILE A 175 -12.68 -14.67 17.80
CA ILE A 175 -13.23 -15.04 16.49
C ILE A 175 -12.66 -16.39 16.05
N SER A 176 -13.47 -17.15 15.34
CA SER A 176 -13.10 -18.42 14.72
C SER A 176 -13.83 -18.56 13.39
N PHE A 177 -13.25 -19.35 12.49
CA PHE A 177 -13.75 -19.59 11.15
C PHE A 177 -13.80 -21.09 10.89
N GLN A 178 -14.72 -21.53 10.03
CA GLN A 178 -14.73 -22.91 9.56
C GLN A 178 -13.57 -23.14 8.60
N GLU A 179 -13.04 -24.36 8.55
CA GLU A 179 -11.89 -24.68 7.69
C GLU A 179 -12.20 -24.43 6.20
N GLN A 180 -13.42 -24.72 5.77
CA GLN A 180 -13.90 -24.44 4.41
C GLN A 180 -13.91 -22.94 4.09
N ASP A 181 -14.38 -22.11 5.03
CA ASP A 181 -14.41 -20.65 4.89
C ASP A 181 -13.00 -20.05 4.81
N ILE A 182 -12.04 -20.64 5.54
CA ILE A 182 -10.64 -20.22 5.55
C ILE A 182 -10.02 -20.48 4.18
N GLU A 183 -10.15 -21.72 3.68
CA GLU A 183 -9.56 -22.12 2.40
C GLU A 183 -10.15 -21.31 1.24
N GLU A 184 -11.48 -21.17 1.19
CA GLU A 184 -12.14 -20.39 0.13
C GLU A 184 -11.74 -18.92 0.16
N CYS A 185 -11.76 -18.29 1.33
CA CYS A 185 -11.43 -16.87 1.45
C CYS A 185 -9.98 -16.58 1.08
N LEU A 186 -9.03 -17.38 1.57
CA LEU A 186 -7.61 -17.19 1.27
C LEU A 186 -7.30 -17.48 -0.21
N ARG A 187 -8.02 -18.43 -0.82
CA ARG A 187 -7.91 -18.68 -2.27
C ARG A 187 -8.38 -17.48 -3.08
N VAL A 188 -9.52 -16.88 -2.74
CA VAL A 188 -10.05 -15.70 -3.44
C VAL A 188 -9.14 -14.49 -3.23
N ASP A 189 -8.68 -14.24 -2.00
CA ASP A 189 -7.73 -13.16 -1.69
C ASP A 189 -6.42 -13.29 -2.49
N LEU A 190 -5.90 -14.52 -2.65
CA LEU A 190 -4.73 -14.76 -3.49
C LEU A 190 -4.99 -14.45 -4.97
N LEU A 191 -6.15 -14.83 -5.50
CA LEU A 191 -6.53 -14.54 -6.88
C LEU A 191 -6.69 -13.03 -7.13
N LEU A 192 -7.26 -12.30 -6.17
CA LEU A 192 -7.38 -10.84 -6.25
C LEU A 192 -6.00 -10.18 -6.28
N LYS A 193 -5.09 -10.56 -5.38
CA LYS A 193 -3.72 -10.03 -5.35
C LYS A 193 -2.94 -10.31 -6.63
N GLU A 194 -3.12 -11.50 -7.21
CA GLU A 194 -2.51 -11.85 -8.49
C GLU A 194 -3.07 -10.97 -9.62
N ALA A 195 -4.39 -10.77 -9.66
CA ALA A 195 -5.03 -9.89 -10.63
C ALA A 195 -4.56 -8.42 -10.47
N ASP A 196 -4.43 -7.93 -9.24
CA ASP A 196 -3.91 -6.59 -8.95
C ASP A 196 -2.45 -6.43 -9.42
N SER A 197 -1.60 -7.42 -9.16
CA SER A 197 -0.20 -7.45 -9.61
C SER A 197 -0.10 -7.43 -11.15
N GLN A 198 -0.93 -8.24 -11.82
CA GLN A 198 -1.01 -8.26 -13.28
C GLN A 198 -1.50 -6.92 -13.84
N MET A 199 -2.50 -6.29 -13.20
CA MET A 199 -3.00 -4.97 -13.58
C MET A 199 -1.90 -3.91 -13.45
N GLU A 200 -1.12 -3.94 -12.38
CA GLU A 200 -0.03 -2.99 -12.17
C GLU A 200 1.07 -3.15 -13.23
N ALA A 201 1.45 -4.39 -13.55
CA ALA A 201 2.40 -4.66 -14.64
C ALA A 201 1.88 -4.14 -16.00
N VAL A 202 0.57 -4.23 -16.25
CA VAL A 202 -0.04 -3.65 -17.44
C VAL A 202 0.06 -2.12 -17.41
N ARG A 203 -0.28 -1.46 -16.30
CA ARG A 203 -0.15 0.00 -16.14
C ARG A 203 1.27 0.49 -16.36
N GLU A 204 2.26 -0.19 -15.79
CA GLU A 204 3.68 0.11 -15.99
C GLU A 204 4.09 -0.02 -17.46
N SER A 205 3.60 -1.05 -18.16
CA SER A 205 3.92 -1.25 -19.58
C SER A 205 3.33 -0.14 -20.48
N ILE A 206 2.10 0.31 -20.17
CA ILE A 206 1.46 1.45 -20.85
C ILE A 206 2.20 2.74 -20.49
N GLY A 207 2.62 2.90 -19.23
CA GLY A 207 3.22 4.11 -18.67
C GLY A 207 2.17 5.06 -18.09
N ILE A 208 1.15 4.51 -17.42
CA ILE A 208 0.06 5.28 -16.80
C ILE A 208 0.08 5.13 -15.28
N GLY A 209 -0.42 6.14 -14.58
CA GLY A 209 -0.70 6.07 -13.15
C GLY A 209 -1.85 5.13 -12.80
N VAL A 210 -2.05 4.88 -11.51
CA VAL A 210 -3.17 4.08 -10.97
C VAL A 210 -4.55 4.63 -11.34
N ASP A 211 -4.64 5.94 -11.59
CA ASP A 211 -5.81 6.69 -12.05
C ASP A 211 -5.86 6.85 -13.58
N GLY A 212 -4.95 6.21 -14.32
CA GLY A 212 -4.81 6.37 -15.77
C GLY A 212 -4.11 7.66 -16.20
N TRP A 213 -3.56 8.44 -15.26
CA TRP A 213 -2.93 9.72 -15.58
C TRP A 213 -1.61 9.55 -16.36
N VAL A 214 -1.38 10.45 -17.32
CA VAL A 214 -0.15 10.55 -18.13
C VAL A 214 0.12 12.02 -18.50
N PRO A 215 1.39 12.47 -18.60
CA PRO A 215 1.70 13.79 -19.14
C PRO A 215 1.18 13.95 -20.57
N SER A 216 0.77 15.17 -20.93
CA SER A 216 0.17 15.46 -22.25
C SER A 216 1.07 15.08 -23.43
N GLU A 217 2.38 15.18 -23.25
CA GLU A 217 3.42 14.86 -24.24
C GLU A 217 3.53 13.35 -24.48
N GLN A 218 3.13 12.53 -23.51
CA GLN A 218 3.21 11.07 -23.55
C GLN A 218 1.85 10.42 -23.85
N TYR A 219 0.78 11.20 -23.94
CA TYR A 219 -0.59 10.71 -24.13
C TYR A 219 -0.73 9.81 -25.37
N GLU A 220 -0.29 10.27 -26.54
CA GLU A 220 -0.41 9.51 -27.79
C GLU A 220 0.36 8.18 -27.72
N ALA A 221 1.57 8.20 -27.13
CA ALA A 221 2.37 6.99 -26.95
C ALA A 221 1.71 5.99 -25.99
N ALA A 222 1.12 6.47 -24.89
CA ALA A 222 0.38 5.64 -23.95
C ALA A 222 -0.90 5.08 -24.59
N ALA A 223 -1.63 5.88 -25.36
CA ALA A 223 -2.83 5.44 -26.08
C ALA A 223 -2.51 4.35 -27.11
N ASP A 224 -1.41 4.48 -27.85
CA ASP A 224 -0.98 3.47 -28.81
C ASP A 224 -0.53 2.16 -28.13
N LYS A 225 0.18 2.25 -27.00
CA LYS A 225 0.53 1.07 -26.19
C LYS A 225 -0.72 0.38 -25.62
N ASN A 226 -1.69 1.14 -25.12
CA ASN A 226 -2.95 0.62 -24.61
C ASN A 226 -3.70 -0.16 -25.70
N LYS A 227 -3.82 0.41 -26.91
CA LYS A 227 -4.42 -0.29 -28.08
C LYS A 227 -3.67 -1.58 -28.42
N PHE A 228 -2.33 -1.55 -28.37
CA PHE A 228 -1.50 -2.72 -28.65
C PHE A 228 -1.73 -3.84 -27.62
N ILE A 229 -1.73 -3.51 -26.32
CA ILE A 229 -1.96 -4.48 -25.24
C ILE A 229 -3.38 -5.02 -25.32
N ARG A 230 -4.38 -4.17 -25.56
CA ARG A 230 -5.76 -4.59 -25.79
C ARG A 230 -5.86 -5.64 -26.90
N GLN A 231 -5.16 -5.43 -28.02
CA GLN A 231 -5.14 -6.39 -29.11
C GLN A 231 -4.47 -7.71 -28.70
N GLN A 232 -3.36 -7.66 -27.96
CA GLN A 232 -2.72 -8.88 -27.44
C GLN A 232 -3.65 -9.69 -26.53
N VAL A 233 -4.36 -9.03 -25.60
CA VAL A 233 -5.32 -9.70 -24.72
C VAL A 233 -6.41 -10.42 -25.54
N ILE A 234 -6.92 -9.78 -26.59
CA ILE A 234 -7.93 -10.37 -27.49
C ILE A 234 -7.36 -11.55 -28.28
N ASP A 235 -6.13 -11.43 -28.77
CA ASP A 235 -5.48 -12.45 -29.60
C ASP A 235 -5.02 -13.67 -28.79
N CYS A 236 -4.76 -13.49 -27.49
CA CYS A 236 -4.40 -14.55 -26.55
C CYS A 236 -5.61 -15.30 -25.96
N ALA A 237 -6.85 -14.89 -26.25
CA ALA A 237 -8.05 -15.57 -25.76
C ALA A 237 -8.13 -17.02 -26.27
N GLU A 238 -8.39 -17.97 -25.37
CA GLU A 238 -8.38 -19.40 -25.71
C GLU A 238 -9.65 -19.83 -26.48
N ASN A 239 -10.73 -19.07 -26.32
CA ASN A 239 -12.04 -19.37 -26.90
C ASN A 239 -12.86 -18.11 -27.21
N ASP A 240 -13.96 -18.29 -27.96
CA ASP A 240 -14.83 -17.19 -28.38
C ASP A 240 -15.51 -16.48 -27.21
N VAL A 241 -15.73 -17.16 -26.08
CA VAL A 241 -16.34 -16.57 -24.87
C VAL A 241 -15.37 -15.61 -24.20
N GLU A 242 -14.12 -16.04 -23.96
CA GLU A 242 -13.05 -15.18 -23.43
C GLU A 242 -12.76 -14.00 -24.33
N ARG A 243 -12.80 -14.21 -25.65
CA ARG A 243 -12.63 -13.12 -26.62
C ARG A 243 -13.73 -12.06 -26.48
N GLN A 244 -14.98 -12.49 -26.33
CA GLN A 244 -16.11 -11.57 -26.11
C GLN A 244 -16.02 -10.86 -24.76
N LEU A 245 -15.63 -11.56 -23.70
CA LEU A 245 -15.43 -10.97 -22.37
C LEU A 245 -14.31 -9.92 -22.39
N SER A 246 -13.19 -10.23 -23.03
CA SER A 246 -12.06 -9.31 -23.18
C SER A 246 -12.42 -8.05 -23.96
N LEU A 247 -13.29 -8.18 -24.97
CA LEU A 247 -13.82 -7.04 -25.73
C LEU A 247 -14.80 -6.19 -24.93
N LYS A 248 -15.62 -6.81 -24.07
CA LYS A 248 -16.66 -6.12 -23.30
C LYS A 248 -16.12 -5.50 -22.02
N HIS A 249 -15.16 -6.13 -21.37
CA HIS A 249 -14.69 -5.79 -20.02
C HIS A 249 -13.23 -5.37 -20.00
N TYR A 250 -12.72 -4.79 -21.09
CA TYR A 250 -11.35 -4.30 -21.12
C TYR A 250 -11.17 -3.18 -20.09
N PRO A 251 -10.23 -3.28 -19.13
CA PRO A 251 -10.17 -2.39 -17.97
C PRO A 251 -10.01 -0.89 -18.27
N PHE A 252 -9.47 -0.53 -19.44
CA PHE A 252 -9.21 0.85 -19.83
C PHE A 252 -10.14 1.37 -20.94
N ASP A 253 -11.19 0.62 -21.27
CA ASP A 253 -12.27 1.10 -22.14
C ASP A 253 -13.28 1.92 -21.31
N ASP A 254 -13.99 2.84 -21.97
CA ASP A 254 -15.11 3.56 -21.34
C ASP A 254 -16.26 2.58 -21.09
N HIS A 255 -16.59 2.34 -19.82
CA HIS A 255 -17.73 1.51 -19.43
C HIS A 255 -18.89 2.38 -18.99
N ASN A 256 -20.10 2.02 -19.41
CA ASN A 256 -21.29 2.68 -18.90
C ASN A 256 -21.59 2.13 -17.50
N GLU A 257 -21.59 2.99 -16.48
CA GLU A 257 -21.84 2.62 -15.07
C GLU A 257 -23.29 2.13 -14.81
N GLU A 258 -24.15 2.14 -15.83
CA GLU A 258 -25.56 1.73 -15.75
C GLU A 258 -25.85 0.28 -16.22
N GLU A 259 -24.83 -0.50 -16.64
CA GLU A 259 -24.96 -1.96 -16.88
C GLU A 259 -24.67 -2.81 -15.63
#